data_AF-A0A1I7YKC4-F1
#
_entry.id   AF-A0A1I7YKC4-F1
#
_cell.length_a   1.000
_cell.length_b   1.000
_cell.length_c   1.000
_cell.angle_alpha   90.00
_cell.angle_beta   90.00
_cell.angle_gamma   90.00
#
_symmetry.space_group_name_H-M   'P 1'
#
loop_
_entity.id
_entity.type
_entity.pdbx_description
1 polymer ?
#
loop_
_entity_poly.entity_id
_entity_poly.type
_entity_poly.pdbx_seq_one_letter_code
_entity_poly.pdbx_strand_id
1 'polypeptide(L)'
;MCHKPQFKYRPSDAFLRIQCVTCFALGGCGFGGCLAGCGRYCTAKAKGAKTLSASMTIPSETPNAVDELPDEEPHLGPDALFKQCCEESGVPASCMDKCSYKTYSSSALRNMFFRLDSCPMEAASAIHYCASQGKDHTRCCHERGVGMTAAGQKCLLFCEKPRENATLLDFSYMPCYDTFEEMKVCFWHKAVRTTETRLEDAFGLSALPKTAWN
;
A
#
# COMPACT_ATOMS: atom_id res chain seq x y z
N MET A 1 -19.44 -3.95 -31.87
CA MET A 1 -19.94 -3.34 -30.61
C MET A 1 -19.84 -4.39 -29.52
N CYS A 2 -18.81 -4.30 -28.68
CA CYS A 2 -18.61 -5.22 -27.56
C CYS A 2 -19.11 -4.55 -26.27
N HIS A 3 -20.17 -5.10 -25.67
CA HIS A 3 -20.61 -4.70 -24.34
C HIS A 3 -19.74 -5.42 -23.30
N LYS A 4 -19.10 -4.64 -22.41
CA LYS A 4 -18.42 -5.16 -21.21
C LYS A 4 -19.43 -5.81 -20.26
N PRO A 5 -19.16 -6.99 -19.67
CA PRO A 5 -19.91 -7.48 -18.52
C PRO A 5 -19.49 -6.77 -17.24
N GLN A 6 -20.49 -6.39 -16.43
CA GLN A 6 -20.34 -5.81 -15.09
C GLN A 6 -20.12 -6.92 -14.06
N PHE A 7 -19.00 -6.88 -13.33
CA PHE A 7 -18.75 -7.77 -12.19
C PHE A 7 -19.20 -7.08 -10.90
N LYS A 8 -20.31 -7.53 -10.33
CA LYS A 8 -20.76 -7.16 -8.98
C LYS A 8 -20.13 -8.12 -7.97
N TYR A 9 -19.28 -7.61 -7.08
CA TYR A 9 -18.79 -8.34 -5.92
C TYR A 9 -19.63 -7.96 -4.69
N ARG A 10 -20.25 -8.95 -4.05
CA ARG A 10 -20.96 -8.79 -2.76
C ARG A 10 -20.30 -9.77 -1.76
N PRO A 11 -19.78 -9.31 -0.61
CA PRO A 11 -19.13 -10.18 0.34
C PRO A 11 -20.13 -10.54 1.45
N SER A 12 -20.69 -11.74 1.40
CA SER A 12 -21.21 -12.42 2.58
C SER A 12 -21.44 -13.89 2.24
N ASP A 13 -20.90 -14.74 3.11
CA ASP A 13 -21.19 -16.16 3.29
C ASP A 13 -20.19 -17.19 2.73
N ALA A 14 -19.81 -18.02 3.70
CA ALA A 14 -18.87 -19.12 3.69
C ALA A 14 -19.16 -20.22 2.66
N PHE A 15 -18.17 -21.11 2.55
CA PHE A 15 -18.12 -22.37 1.79
C PHE A 15 -17.58 -22.27 0.37
N LEU A 16 -16.27 -22.49 0.28
CA LEU A 16 -15.53 -22.92 -0.89
C LEU A 16 -16.06 -24.31 -1.34
N ARG A 17 -17.16 -24.32 -2.10
CA ARG A 17 -17.50 -25.44 -2.97
C ARG A 17 -16.89 -25.17 -4.35
N ILE A 18 -15.80 -25.86 -4.64
CA ILE A 18 -15.28 -26.03 -5.99
C ILE A 18 -16.38 -26.75 -6.78
N GLN A 19 -17.16 -26.00 -7.56
CA GLN A 19 -18.01 -26.59 -8.59
C GLN A 19 -17.09 -27.02 -9.73
N CYS A 20 -16.80 -28.32 -9.75
CA CYS A 20 -16.32 -28.99 -10.94
C CYS A 20 -17.40 -28.83 -12.02
N VAL A 21 -17.07 -28.12 -13.11
CA VAL A 21 -17.93 -28.01 -14.27
C VAL A 21 -18.23 -29.44 -14.75
N THR A 22 -19.50 -29.80 -14.66
CA THR A 22 -20.07 -31.00 -15.24
C THR A 22 -19.67 -31.12 -16.71
N CYS A 23 -18.82 -32.09 -17.05
CA CYS A 23 -18.75 -32.60 -18.42
C CYS A 23 -20.08 -33.32 -18.70
N PHE A 24 -21.00 -32.63 -19.36
CA PHE A 24 -22.21 -33.23 -19.90
C PHE A 24 -21.80 -34.27 -20.96
N ALA A 25 -21.95 -35.54 -20.60
CA ALA A 25 -21.90 -36.65 -21.53
C ALA A 25 -23.22 -36.72 -22.31
N LEU A 26 -23.16 -36.49 -23.62
CA LEU A 26 -24.23 -36.83 -24.57
C LEU A 26 -23.61 -37.35 -25.86
N GLY A 27 -23.79 -38.65 -26.14
CA GLY A 27 -23.86 -39.18 -27.51
C GLY A 27 -22.84 -40.24 -27.92
N GLY A 28 -23.29 -41.50 -28.01
CA GLY A 28 -22.97 -42.38 -29.14
C GLY A 28 -22.02 -43.57 -28.90
N CYS A 29 -22.58 -44.77 -28.79
CA CYS A 29 -21.91 -46.02 -29.14
C CYS A 29 -21.77 -46.13 -30.66
N GLY A 30 -20.55 -46.36 -31.17
CA GLY A 30 -20.29 -46.64 -32.58
C GLY A 30 -19.13 -47.62 -32.73
N PHE A 31 -19.44 -48.82 -33.24
CA PHE A 31 -18.50 -49.84 -33.70
C PHE A 31 -17.60 -49.25 -34.82
N GLY A 32 -16.28 -49.32 -34.66
CA GLY A 32 -15.36 -48.88 -35.72
C GLY A 32 -13.88 -49.05 -35.37
N GLY A 33 -13.32 -50.18 -35.79
CA GLY A 33 -11.90 -50.50 -36.07
C GLY A 33 -10.76 -49.70 -35.45
N CYS A 34 -9.92 -50.41 -34.69
CA CYS A 34 -8.52 -50.05 -34.44
C CYS A 34 -7.74 -49.93 -35.75
N LEU A 35 -7.13 -48.77 -36.00
CA LEU A 35 -5.97 -48.65 -36.88
C LEU A 35 -4.83 -47.97 -36.12
N ALA A 36 -3.65 -48.55 -36.32
CA ALA A 36 -2.46 -48.44 -35.50
C ALA A 36 -1.86 -47.03 -35.40
N GLY A 37 -1.47 -46.64 -34.19
CA GLY A 37 -0.68 -45.44 -33.93
C GLY A 37 -0.28 -45.35 -32.46
N CYS A 38 0.95 -45.77 -32.17
CA CYS A 38 1.55 -45.97 -30.85
C CYS A 38 1.52 -44.76 -29.90
N GLY A 39 1.43 -45.03 -28.60
CA GLY A 39 1.71 -44.03 -27.55
C GLY A 39 1.22 -44.39 -26.15
N ARG A 40 1.60 -45.55 -25.62
CA ARG A 40 1.39 -45.90 -24.20
C ARG A 40 2.34 -45.11 -23.30
N TYR A 41 1.83 -44.34 -22.34
CA TYR A 41 2.23 -44.45 -20.92
C TYR A 41 1.26 -43.68 -20.01
N CYS A 42 0.42 -44.42 -19.29
CA CYS A 42 -0.13 -43.97 -18.01
C CYS A 42 0.82 -44.48 -16.92
N THR A 43 1.62 -43.61 -16.31
CA THR A 43 2.39 -43.95 -15.11
C THR A 43 1.86 -43.14 -13.94
N ALA A 44 0.90 -43.72 -13.22
CA ALA A 44 0.65 -43.36 -11.84
C ALA A 44 1.82 -43.88 -10.98
N LYS A 45 2.44 -43.01 -10.18
CA LYS A 45 3.36 -43.42 -9.12
C LYS A 45 2.96 -42.71 -7.82
N ALA A 46 2.54 -43.52 -6.85
CA ALA A 46 2.20 -43.12 -5.49
C ALA A 46 3.36 -43.44 -4.52
N LYS A 47 3.26 -42.87 -3.30
CA LYS A 47 4.09 -43.08 -2.08
C LYS A 47 5.40 -42.29 -2.08
N GLY A 48 5.88 -41.69 -0.99
CA GLY A 48 5.55 -41.77 0.44
C GLY A 48 6.56 -40.93 1.24
N ALA A 49 6.37 -40.85 2.55
CA ALA A 49 6.87 -39.83 3.47
C ALA A 49 8.37 -39.89 3.87
N LYS A 50 8.89 -38.70 4.22
CA LYS A 50 9.90 -38.33 5.26
C LYS A 50 11.23 -39.11 5.34
N THR A 51 12.35 -38.40 5.14
CA THR A 51 13.52 -38.47 6.05
C THR A 51 14.22 -37.11 6.12
N LEU A 52 14.49 -36.68 7.36
CA LEU A 52 15.35 -35.57 7.73
C LEU A 52 16.81 -35.94 7.37
N SER A 53 17.58 -35.02 6.80
CA SER A 53 19.03 -35.13 6.77
C SER A 53 19.64 -33.85 7.29
N ALA A 54 20.22 -33.99 8.48
CA ALA A 54 20.91 -32.97 9.22
C ALA A 54 22.30 -32.71 8.63
N SER A 55 22.71 -31.45 8.74
CA SER A 55 24.05 -30.99 9.09
C SER A 55 25.23 -31.43 8.21
N MET A 56 25.73 -30.47 7.43
CA MET A 56 27.17 -30.38 7.17
C MET A 56 27.62 -28.94 7.38
N THR A 57 28.05 -28.64 8.61
CA THR A 57 28.78 -27.43 8.97
C THR A 57 30.26 -27.64 8.66
N ILE A 58 30.87 -26.75 7.89
CA ILE A 58 32.25 -26.29 8.14
C ILE A 58 32.24 -24.75 8.09
N PRO A 59 32.93 -24.07 9.02
CA PRO A 59 32.75 -22.66 9.31
C PRO A 59 33.72 -21.77 8.52
N SER A 60 33.26 -20.59 8.11
CA SER A 60 34.12 -19.45 7.88
C SER A 60 33.56 -18.26 8.66
N GLU A 61 34.30 -17.89 9.69
CA GLU A 61 34.07 -16.75 10.55
C GLU A 61 34.20 -15.45 9.73
N THR A 62 33.12 -14.71 9.58
CA THR A 62 32.95 -13.37 10.18
C THR A 62 31.60 -12.76 9.76
N PRO A 63 31.01 -11.90 10.62
CA PRO A 63 29.58 -11.81 10.78
C PRO A 63 29.01 -10.58 10.08
N ASN A 64 27.99 -10.77 9.25
CA ASN A 64 26.88 -9.84 9.13
C ASN A 64 25.64 -10.69 8.81
N ALA A 65 25.12 -11.33 9.86
CA ALA A 65 23.70 -11.60 9.94
C ALA A 65 23.00 -10.25 9.90
N VAL A 66 22.48 -9.86 8.74
CA VAL A 66 21.19 -9.18 8.77
C VAL A 66 20.19 -10.32 8.78
N ASP A 67 19.75 -10.67 9.99
CA ASP A 67 18.52 -11.41 10.20
C ASP A 67 17.48 -10.88 9.21
N GLU A 68 17.02 -11.74 8.29
CA GLU A 68 15.67 -11.60 7.76
C GLU A 68 14.73 -11.81 8.93
N LEU A 69 14.52 -10.73 9.68
CA LEU A 69 13.48 -10.64 10.68
C LEU A 69 12.18 -10.45 9.89
N PRO A 70 11.25 -11.41 9.89
CA PRO A 70 9.93 -11.18 9.33
C PRO A 70 9.17 -10.34 10.35
N ASP A 71 9.55 -9.07 10.49
CA ASP A 71 8.72 -8.06 11.14
C ASP A 71 7.70 -7.54 10.12
N GLU A 72 6.81 -8.43 9.66
CA GLU A 72 5.45 -8.00 9.29
C GLU A 72 4.56 -8.17 10.53
N GLU A 73 4.91 -7.44 11.57
CA GLU A 73 3.96 -6.98 12.59
C GLU A 73 3.02 -5.94 11.93
N PRO A 74 1.76 -5.82 12.40
CA PRO A 74 0.59 -5.65 11.56
C PRO A 74 0.64 -4.42 10.66
N HIS A 75 0.00 -4.53 9.48
CA HIS A 75 -0.27 -3.49 8.48
C HIS A 75 -1.00 -2.22 9.02
N LEU A 76 -0.95 -1.92 10.31
CA LEU A 76 -1.58 -0.77 10.96
C LEU A 76 -0.64 0.45 11.10
N GLY A 77 0.59 0.41 10.59
CA GLY A 77 1.48 1.57 10.62
C GLY A 77 0.94 2.78 9.84
N PRO A 78 1.37 4.02 10.19
CA PRO A 78 0.99 5.23 9.44
C PRO A 78 1.38 5.17 7.96
N ASP A 79 2.53 4.58 7.63
CA ASP A 79 2.94 4.34 6.24
C ASP A 79 2.06 3.30 5.54
N ALA A 80 1.62 2.26 6.24
CA ALA A 80 0.72 1.26 5.68
C ALA A 80 -0.65 1.87 5.33
N LEU A 81 -1.20 2.70 6.22
CA LEU A 81 -2.44 3.46 5.96
C LEU A 81 -2.28 4.47 4.81
N PHE A 82 -1.12 5.13 4.74
CA PHE A 82 -0.82 6.07 3.66
C PHE A 82 -0.77 5.32 2.31
N LYS A 83 -0.01 4.22 2.24
CA LYS A 83 0.08 3.37 1.06
C LYS A 83 -1.27 2.81 0.63
N GLN A 84 -2.07 2.30 1.58
CA GLN A 84 -3.43 1.82 1.32
C GLN A 84 -4.30 2.91 0.69
N CYS A 85 -4.26 4.14 1.23
CA CYS A 85 -5.02 5.25 0.65
C CYS A 85 -4.58 5.57 -0.79
N CYS A 86 -3.30 5.47 -1.11
CA CYS A 86 -2.82 5.66 -2.48
C CYS A 86 -3.38 4.61 -3.45
N GLU A 87 -3.42 3.34 -3.02
CA GLU A 87 -3.99 2.24 -3.79
C GLU A 87 -5.48 2.47 -4.05
N GLU A 88 -6.24 2.84 -3.02
CA GLU A 88 -7.67 3.14 -3.11
C GLU A 88 -7.97 4.38 -3.98
N SER A 89 -7.08 5.37 -3.96
CA SER A 89 -7.20 6.60 -4.75
C SER A 89 -6.80 6.43 -6.21
N GLY A 90 -6.33 5.24 -6.61
CA GLY A 90 -5.92 4.96 -7.99
C GLY A 90 -4.62 5.66 -8.41
N VAL A 91 -3.72 5.93 -7.46
CA VAL A 91 -2.38 6.43 -7.75
C VAL A 91 -1.66 5.41 -8.65
N PRO A 92 -0.97 5.83 -9.73
CA PRO A 92 -0.33 4.88 -10.65
C PRO A 92 0.87 4.20 -9.97
N ALA A 93 1.23 3.00 -10.44
CA ALA A 93 2.32 2.21 -9.87
C ALA A 93 3.67 2.94 -9.84
N SER A 94 3.93 3.83 -10.80
CA SER A 94 5.15 4.66 -10.87
C SER A 94 5.27 5.70 -9.76
N CYS A 95 4.20 5.92 -8.99
CA CYS A 95 4.14 6.85 -7.87
C CYS A 95 4.08 6.17 -6.51
N MET A 96 3.93 4.83 -6.47
CA MET A 96 3.75 4.08 -5.23
C MET A 96 4.96 4.17 -4.30
N ASP A 97 6.14 4.38 -4.87
CA ASP A 97 7.38 4.67 -4.15
C ASP A 97 7.28 5.94 -3.30
N LYS A 98 6.33 6.84 -3.56
CA LYS A 98 6.11 8.13 -2.86
C LYS A 98 4.99 8.07 -1.82
N CYS A 99 4.34 6.92 -1.66
CA CYS A 99 3.24 6.72 -0.71
C CYS A 99 3.73 6.25 0.66
N SER A 100 4.81 6.85 1.14
CA SER A 100 5.35 6.70 2.49
C SER A 100 5.88 8.05 2.97
N TYR A 101 5.77 8.37 4.25
CA TYR A 101 6.30 9.61 4.82
C TYR A 101 7.82 9.71 4.73
N LYS A 102 8.53 8.59 4.52
CA LYS A 102 9.98 8.57 4.28
C LYS A 102 10.34 9.09 2.89
N THR A 103 9.63 8.65 1.86
CA THR A 103 9.95 8.92 0.44
C THR A 103 9.17 10.10 -0.11
N TYR A 104 8.04 10.46 0.51
CA TYR A 104 7.30 11.68 0.25
C TYR A 104 8.11 12.87 0.78
N SER A 105 8.98 13.44 -0.06
CA SER A 105 9.88 14.54 0.31
C SER A 105 9.73 15.74 -0.62
N SER A 106 10.28 16.87 -0.19
CA SER A 106 10.36 18.08 -1.03
C SER A 106 11.07 17.81 -2.37
N SER A 107 12.14 17.00 -2.37
CA SER A 107 12.87 16.65 -3.59
C SER A 107 12.05 15.75 -4.51
N ALA A 108 11.30 14.78 -3.97
CA ALA A 108 10.42 13.93 -4.77
C ALA A 108 9.34 14.76 -5.49
N LEU A 109 8.71 15.71 -4.78
CA LEU A 109 7.72 16.61 -5.37
C LEU A 109 8.32 17.52 -6.43
N ARG A 110 9.51 18.08 -6.20
CA ARG A 110 10.22 18.88 -7.20
C ARG A 110 10.55 18.06 -8.45
N ASN A 111 10.95 16.80 -8.30
CA ASN A 111 11.25 15.93 -9.44
C ASN A 111 9.99 15.59 -10.25
N MET A 112 8.86 15.31 -9.59
CA MET A 112 7.57 15.13 -10.27
C MET A 112 7.19 16.37 -11.07
N PHE A 113 7.39 17.53 -10.46
CA PHE A 113 7.07 18.82 -11.03
C PHE A 113 7.89 19.16 -12.28
N PHE A 114 9.22 19.00 -12.20
CA PHE A 114 10.13 19.19 -13.34
C PHE A 114 10.07 18.04 -14.35
N ARG A 115 9.17 17.05 -14.17
CA ARG A 115 9.05 15.86 -15.00
C ARG A 115 10.36 15.07 -15.10
N LEU A 116 11.18 15.14 -14.06
CA LEU A 116 12.38 14.31 -13.87
C LEU A 116 12.02 12.96 -13.23
N ASP A 117 10.82 12.84 -12.69
CA ASP A 117 10.27 11.63 -12.12
C ASP A 117 9.30 10.92 -13.09
N SER A 118 9.22 9.59 -12.99
CA SER A 118 8.25 8.78 -13.75
C SER A 118 6.81 8.94 -13.26
N CYS A 119 6.64 9.50 -12.07
CA CYS A 119 5.35 9.83 -11.48
C CYS A 119 4.87 11.21 -11.96
N PRO A 120 3.70 11.29 -12.63
CA PRO A 120 3.16 12.55 -13.14
C PRO A 120 2.67 13.47 -12.00
N MET A 121 2.73 14.79 -12.22
CA MET A 121 2.35 15.79 -11.22
C MET A 121 0.87 15.73 -10.83
N GLU A 122 0.01 15.24 -11.73
CA GLU A 122 -1.43 15.06 -11.49
C GLU A 122 -1.71 14.15 -10.30
N ALA A 123 -0.86 13.14 -10.08
CA ALA A 123 -0.97 12.21 -8.95
C ALA A 123 -0.58 12.86 -7.60
N ALA A 124 0.17 13.97 -7.61
CA ALA A 124 0.61 14.65 -6.38
C ALA A 124 -0.56 15.06 -5.48
N SER A 125 -1.69 15.45 -6.08
CA SER A 125 -2.89 15.85 -5.34
C SER A 125 -3.46 14.71 -4.51
N ALA A 126 -3.57 13.51 -5.10
CA ALA A 126 -4.03 12.29 -4.44
C ALA A 126 -3.04 11.81 -3.38
N ILE A 127 -1.75 11.81 -3.69
CA ILE A 127 -0.68 11.43 -2.73
C ILE A 127 -0.72 12.36 -1.52
N HIS A 128 -0.86 13.68 -1.74
CA HIS A 128 -0.96 14.66 -0.67
C HIS A 128 -2.23 14.53 0.17
N TYR A 129 -3.38 14.25 -0.47
CA TYR A 129 -4.62 13.94 0.24
C TYR A 129 -4.44 12.74 1.18
N CYS A 130 -3.79 11.69 0.70
CA CYS A 130 -3.50 10.50 1.50
C CYS A 130 -2.51 10.76 2.63
N ALA A 131 -1.43 11.51 2.38
CA ALA A 131 -0.47 11.89 3.41
C ALA A 131 -1.12 12.71 4.54
N SER A 132 -2.00 13.66 4.19
CA SER A 132 -2.75 14.48 5.15
C SER A 132 -3.93 13.75 5.80
N GLN A 133 -4.27 12.55 5.34
CA GLN A 133 -5.49 11.80 5.69
C GLN A 133 -6.79 12.60 5.51
N GLY A 134 -6.80 13.60 4.62
CA GLY A 134 -7.95 14.49 4.41
C GLY A 134 -8.37 15.28 5.67
N LYS A 135 -7.44 15.53 6.60
CA LYS A 135 -7.67 16.29 7.84
C LYS A 135 -7.07 17.68 7.74
N ASP A 136 -7.57 18.58 8.58
CA ASP A 136 -7.00 19.92 8.75
C ASP A 136 -5.82 19.89 9.73
N HIS A 137 -4.68 20.41 9.29
CA HIS A 137 -3.41 20.53 10.02
C HIS A 137 -2.96 21.99 10.17
N THR A 138 -3.81 22.97 9.81
CA THR A 138 -3.47 24.40 9.77
C THR A 138 -2.85 24.88 11.08
N ARG A 139 -3.39 24.46 12.23
CA ARG A 139 -2.83 24.80 13.55
C ARG A 139 -1.38 24.33 13.71
N CYS A 140 -1.10 23.07 13.41
CA CYS A 140 0.26 22.51 13.52
C CYS A 140 1.22 23.18 12.55
N CYS A 141 0.78 23.43 11.31
CA CYS A 141 1.58 24.12 10.32
C CYS A 141 1.89 25.58 10.69
N HIS A 142 0.94 26.27 11.31
CA HIS A 142 1.15 27.62 11.82
C HIS A 142 2.19 27.63 12.95
N GLU A 143 2.08 26.69 13.90
CA GLU A 143 3.05 26.53 15.00
C GLU A 143 4.46 26.19 14.50
N ARG A 144 4.58 25.51 13.34
CA ARG A 144 5.86 25.20 12.67
C ARG A 144 6.35 26.26 11.68
N GLY A 145 5.66 27.40 11.57
CA GLY A 145 6.12 28.50 10.72
C GLY A 145 5.95 28.27 9.21
N VAL A 146 5.10 27.31 8.77
CA VAL A 146 4.84 27.05 7.34
C VAL A 146 4.32 28.30 6.62
N GLY A 147 3.55 29.14 7.32
CA GLY A 147 3.02 30.40 6.79
C GLY A 147 3.97 31.60 6.85
N MET A 148 5.21 31.42 7.34
CA MET A 148 6.22 32.49 7.49
C MET A 148 7.23 32.52 6.32
N THR A 149 6.99 31.76 5.26
CA THR A 149 7.85 31.67 4.07
C THR A 149 7.72 32.89 3.15
N ALA A 150 8.54 32.95 2.09
CA ALA A 150 8.42 33.97 1.03
C ALA A 150 7.05 33.97 0.34
N ALA A 151 6.35 32.84 0.30
CA ALA A 151 4.97 32.74 -0.21
C ALA A 151 3.91 33.10 0.85
N GLY A 152 4.33 33.36 2.10
CA GLY A 152 3.49 33.75 3.21
C GLY A 152 2.44 32.68 3.56
N GLN A 153 1.23 33.15 3.85
CA GLN A 153 0.11 32.30 4.26
C GLN A 153 -0.41 31.38 3.14
N LYS A 154 0.04 31.55 1.88
CA LYS A 154 -0.35 30.68 0.76
C LYS A 154 0.03 29.22 1.02
N CYS A 155 1.09 28.96 1.76
CA CYS A 155 1.53 27.60 2.07
C CYS A 155 0.62 26.88 3.07
N LEU A 156 -0.21 27.61 3.82
CA LEU A 156 -1.18 26.98 4.73
C LEU A 156 -2.30 26.27 3.98
N LEU A 157 -2.52 26.57 2.69
CA LEU A 157 -3.48 25.86 1.84
C LEU A 157 -3.17 24.36 1.72
N PHE A 158 -1.91 23.96 1.86
CA PHE A 158 -1.50 22.54 1.90
C PHE A 158 -1.82 21.86 3.23
N CYS A 159 -2.08 22.64 4.28
CA CYS A 159 -2.41 22.13 5.59
C CYS A 159 -3.92 22.11 5.85
N GLU A 160 -4.68 22.91 5.11
CA GLU A 160 -6.14 22.90 5.16
C GLU A 160 -6.70 21.55 4.67
N LYS A 161 -7.88 21.20 5.18
CA LYS A 161 -8.63 20.05 4.66
C LYS A 161 -8.92 20.26 3.16
N PRO A 162 -8.60 19.28 2.29
CA PRO A 162 -8.87 19.37 0.86
C PRO A 162 -10.34 19.65 0.58
N ARG A 163 -10.61 20.69 -0.22
CA ARG A 163 -11.95 21.04 -0.70
C ARG A 163 -12.29 20.19 -1.93
N GLU A 164 -13.59 20.04 -2.21
CA GLU A 164 -14.10 19.23 -3.32
C GLU A 164 -13.54 19.64 -4.70
N ASN A 165 -13.15 20.92 -4.85
CA ASN A 165 -12.43 21.46 -6.00
C ASN A 165 -10.96 21.68 -5.64
N ALA A 166 -10.21 20.59 -5.52
CA ALA A 166 -8.80 20.62 -5.13
C ALA A 166 -8.01 21.61 -6.01
N THR A 167 -7.31 22.55 -5.38
CA THR A 167 -6.40 23.47 -6.05
C THR A 167 -5.31 22.68 -6.76
N LEU A 168 -5.16 22.92 -8.07
CA LEU A 168 -4.05 22.38 -8.83
C LEU A 168 -2.74 22.89 -8.20
N LEU A 169 -1.84 21.97 -7.88
CA LEU A 169 -0.52 22.30 -7.33
C LEU A 169 0.36 22.87 -8.45
N ASP A 170 0.28 24.18 -8.66
CA ASP A 170 0.97 24.91 -9.72
C ASP A 170 2.31 25.56 -9.27
N PHE A 171 3.10 26.09 -10.22
CA PHE A 171 4.39 26.77 -10.02
C PHE A 171 4.37 27.83 -8.90
N SER A 172 3.24 28.51 -8.70
CA SER A 172 3.09 29.55 -7.68
C SER A 172 3.33 29.07 -6.24
N TYR A 173 3.27 27.75 -6.00
CA TYR A 173 3.47 27.14 -4.71
C TYR A 173 4.87 26.53 -4.52
N MET A 174 5.77 26.64 -5.50
CA MET A 174 7.13 26.12 -5.40
C MET A 174 7.88 26.59 -4.13
N PRO A 175 7.76 27.85 -3.66
CA PRO A 175 8.39 28.27 -2.40
C PRO A 175 7.86 27.54 -1.16
N CYS A 176 6.66 26.97 -1.22
CA CYS A 176 6.11 26.17 -0.12
C CYS A 176 6.82 24.82 0.00
N TYR A 177 7.47 24.33 -1.06
CA TYR A 177 8.24 23.09 -0.99
C TYR A 177 9.49 23.20 -0.10
N ASP A 178 9.96 24.41 0.19
CA ASP A 178 11.05 24.63 1.15
C ASP A 178 10.64 24.28 2.59
N THR A 179 9.37 24.45 2.95
CA THR A 179 8.82 24.10 4.26
C THR A 179 8.00 22.82 4.26
N PHE A 180 8.11 22.04 3.19
CA PHE A 180 7.33 20.81 3.04
C PHE A 180 7.63 19.76 4.11
N GLU A 181 8.87 19.65 4.55
CA GLU A 181 9.22 18.74 5.64
C GLU A 181 8.50 19.15 6.94
N GLU A 182 8.34 20.45 7.21
CA GLU A 182 7.56 20.94 8.37
C GLU A 182 6.08 20.59 8.27
N MET A 183 5.50 20.70 7.07
CA MET A 183 4.13 20.25 6.81
C MET A 183 3.99 18.74 7.04
N LYS A 184 4.92 17.96 6.48
CA LYS A 184 4.92 16.50 6.56
C LYS A 184 5.01 15.99 7.99
N VAL A 185 5.79 16.65 8.85
CA VAL A 185 5.89 16.28 10.26
C VAL A 185 4.52 16.37 10.95
N CYS A 186 3.71 17.40 10.65
CA CYS A 186 2.35 17.49 11.17
C CYS A 186 1.47 16.32 10.73
N PHE A 187 1.56 15.96 9.44
CA PHE A 187 0.82 14.86 8.86
C PHE A 187 1.17 13.53 9.53
N TRP A 188 2.47 13.25 9.68
CA TRP A 188 2.98 12.07 10.36
C TRP A 188 2.51 11.97 11.82
N HIS A 189 2.67 13.03 12.61
CA HIS A 189 2.25 13.01 14.02
C HIS A 189 0.74 12.81 14.18
N LYS A 190 -0.06 13.32 13.26
CA LYS A 190 -1.51 13.05 13.27
C LYS A 190 -1.81 11.61 12.86
N ALA A 191 -1.06 11.06 11.91
CA ALA A 191 -1.19 9.69 11.45
C ALA A 191 -0.88 8.69 12.56
N VAL A 192 0.27 8.85 13.23
CA VAL A 192 0.67 8.02 14.39
C VAL A 192 -0.40 8.04 15.47
N ARG A 193 -0.85 9.24 15.90
CA ARG A 193 -1.90 9.35 16.91
C ARG A 193 -3.22 8.69 16.49
N THR A 194 -3.58 8.80 15.21
CA THR A 194 -4.79 8.16 14.69
C THR A 194 -4.65 6.63 14.70
N THR A 195 -3.48 6.11 14.32
CA THR A 195 -3.17 4.68 14.39
C THR A 195 -3.24 4.17 15.83
N GLU A 196 -2.62 4.86 16.79
CA GLU A 196 -2.67 4.50 18.22
C GLU A 196 -4.13 4.41 18.70
N THR A 197 -4.95 5.43 18.43
CA THR A 197 -6.37 5.41 18.84
C THR A 197 -7.16 4.27 18.19
N ARG A 198 -6.86 3.92 16.93
CA ARG A 198 -7.54 2.79 16.25
C ARG A 198 -7.12 1.45 16.81
N LEU A 199 -5.88 1.31 17.25
CA LEU A 199 -5.39 0.13 17.95
C LEU A 199 -6.08 0.00 19.31
N GLU A 200 -6.17 1.09 20.07
CA GLU A 200 -6.89 1.12 21.35
C GLU A 200 -8.37 0.71 21.18
N ASP A 201 -9.06 1.26 20.16
CA ASP A 201 -10.45 0.93 19.85
C ASP A 201 -10.63 -0.53 19.39
N ALA A 202 -9.72 -1.05 18.57
CA ALA A 202 -9.80 -2.40 18.02
C ALA A 202 -9.49 -3.49 19.05
N PHE A 203 -8.57 -3.20 19.98
CA PHE A 203 -8.13 -4.17 21.00
C PHE A 203 -8.75 -3.93 22.38
N GLY A 204 -9.51 -2.84 22.57
CA GLY A 204 -10.20 -2.55 23.83
C GLY A 204 -9.27 -2.31 25.02
N LEU A 205 -7.98 -2.02 24.78
CA LEU A 205 -7.07 -1.63 25.85
C LEU A 205 -7.31 -0.16 26.16
N SER A 206 -8.13 0.09 27.19
CA SER A 206 -8.19 1.40 27.84
C SER A 206 -6.78 1.80 28.29
N ALA A 207 -6.29 2.92 27.75
CA ALA A 207 -4.99 3.53 28.01
C ALA A 207 -4.40 3.22 29.39
N LEU A 208 -3.23 2.55 29.42
CA LEU A 208 -2.37 2.58 30.59
C LEU A 208 -1.89 4.03 30.80
N PRO A 209 -2.11 4.64 31.98
CA PRO A 209 -1.69 6.01 32.23
C PRO A 209 -0.15 6.12 32.15
N LYS A 210 0.34 7.12 31.41
CA LYS A 210 1.77 7.44 31.21
C LYS A 210 2.51 7.91 32.47
N THR A 211 2.02 7.63 33.67
CA THR A 211 2.54 8.14 34.95
C THR A 211 3.20 7.06 35.82
N ALA A 212 3.80 6.03 35.21
CA ALA A 212 4.52 4.98 35.92
C ALA A 212 6.00 4.91 35.47
N TRP A 213 6.67 6.06 35.45
CA TRP A 213 8.14 6.14 35.47
C TRP A 213 8.51 7.36 36.33
N ASN A 214 8.44 7.17 37.65
CA ASN A 214 9.13 7.98 38.66
C ASN A 214 10.03 7.03 39.46
#